data_AF-T0RRX9-F1
#
_entry.id   AF-T0RRX9-F1
#
_cell.length_a   1.000
_cell.length_b   1.000
_cell.length_c   1.000
_cell.angle_alpha   90.00
_cell.angle_beta   90.00
_cell.angle_gamma   90.00
#
_symmetry.space_group_name_H-M   'P 1'
#
loop_
_entity.id
_entity.type
_entity.pdbx_description
1 polymer ?
#
loop_
_entity_poly.entity_id
_entity_poly.type
_entity_poly.pdbx_seq_one_letter_code
_entity_poly.pdbx_strand_id
1 'polypeptide(L)'
;MHVIGLILALWAAVAAAALDKAQRVPISVIFRAYCPACQWYIGDPLIKLVSDPAFRAITDLSLNPAAGMTETDAGFECTGGPSECEGHRWFACILDKDKDSVETYMKHMACMEARDGSDTWQSRLEFCYPDPVAIAALRKCKAEDSTRLLRQLTKEAQAVDLGWMPYTIVKGGVVGDVTKGVMLKDLKLAVCSAYNGPDKYLPVECYGLLGRPTPTVAATTVVVPVAAATASPLTTQPPTTTALPTTLPAAAKIQLQVIWRAFCPACKWYLNDPLLRVLQDPEFTEILTFMPYPSGSTTGTSGAFSCTGGPSECVGHRYMSCAIHLYPVVAEQAKHLACMEDENKPRGAWDKIVGMCFRGPALAQMKACYQKDSAKLLEKFIETTNTVDTPWLPHTTVDGTILGSPTEGVSYDMLTLGICNAYKGPRNKRPRACPPLPADVLTTVPPTTTTVRPALAAAAVNNNDEDDKNAPVRPCINHEKGFVYEDAPDIGKRGLRKGAEQPVKLQVAVPPASSLVTSPLLVPVLLLGTILFIVVRFSKTSEKKDM
;
A
#
# COMPACT_ATOMS: atom_id res chain seq x y z
N MET A 1 22.76 51.50 -0.26
CA MET A 1 21.85 50.98 -1.32
C MET A 1 21.99 49.47 -1.53
N HIS A 2 23.19 48.89 -1.58
CA HIS A 2 23.39 47.44 -1.79
C HIS A 2 22.81 46.55 -0.67
N VAL A 3 22.90 46.97 0.59
CA VAL A 3 22.36 46.22 1.74
C VAL A 3 20.83 46.16 1.74
N ILE A 4 20.17 47.24 1.30
CA ILE A 4 18.70 47.30 1.21
C ILE A 4 18.18 46.40 0.08
N GLY A 5 18.87 46.36 -1.06
CA GLY A 5 18.53 45.46 -2.17
C GLY A 5 18.68 43.97 -1.80
N LEU A 6 19.72 43.62 -1.03
CA LEU A 6 19.93 42.25 -0.53
C LEU A 6 18.86 41.83 0.48
N ILE A 7 18.47 42.74 1.39
CA ILE A 7 17.39 42.48 2.36
C ILE A 7 16.05 42.29 1.63
N LEU A 8 15.71 43.15 0.67
CA LEU A 8 14.46 43.02 -0.11
C LEU A 8 14.42 41.72 -0.93
N ALA A 9 15.54 41.32 -1.54
CA ALA A 9 15.65 40.05 -2.27
C ALA A 9 15.48 38.83 -1.34
N LEU A 10 16.06 38.89 -0.13
CA LEU A 10 15.92 37.84 0.87
C LEU A 10 14.47 37.72 1.36
N TRP A 11 13.81 38.84 1.63
CA TRP A 11 12.39 38.88 2.01
C TRP A 11 11.48 38.35 0.90
N ALA A 12 11.75 38.71 -0.36
CA ALA A 12 11.00 38.18 -1.50
C ALA A 12 11.19 36.66 -1.66
N ALA A 13 12.40 36.15 -1.46
CA ALA A 13 12.68 34.71 -1.51
C ALA A 13 11.99 33.95 -0.37
N VAL A 14 12.02 34.49 0.86
CA VAL A 14 11.33 33.90 2.02
C VAL A 14 9.81 33.93 1.84
N ALA A 15 9.26 35.04 1.33
CA ALA A 15 7.83 35.15 1.03
C ALA A 15 7.40 34.19 -0.09
N ALA A 16 8.21 34.02 -1.13
CA ALA A 16 7.96 33.06 -2.21
C ALA A 16 8.00 31.61 -1.71
N ALA A 17 8.97 31.25 -0.86
CA ALA A 17 9.07 29.92 -0.25
C ALA A 17 7.91 29.64 0.72
N ALA A 18 7.47 30.64 1.49
CA ALA A 18 6.30 30.53 2.36
C ALA A 18 4.99 30.37 1.57
N LEU A 19 4.86 31.09 0.45
CA LEU A 19 3.71 30.98 -0.45
C LEU A 19 3.70 29.62 -1.18
N ASP A 20 4.88 29.09 -1.57
CA ASP A 20 5.03 27.76 -2.15
C ASP A 20 4.58 26.66 -1.18
N LYS A 21 4.97 26.75 0.11
CA LYS A 21 4.54 25.79 1.13
C LYS A 21 3.04 25.87 1.43
N ALA A 22 2.48 27.08 1.50
CA ALA A 22 1.05 27.29 1.79
C ALA A 22 0.09 26.77 0.68
N GLN A 23 0.60 26.58 -0.54
CA GLN A 23 -0.15 26.04 -1.67
C GLN A 23 -0.13 24.51 -1.74
N ARG A 24 0.69 23.84 -0.92
CA ARG A 24 0.75 22.38 -0.84
C ARG A 24 -0.40 21.84 0.00
N VAL A 25 -0.89 20.66 -0.38
CA VAL A 25 -1.91 19.94 0.37
C VAL A 25 -1.26 19.29 1.59
N PRO A 26 -1.65 19.66 2.82
CA PRO A 26 -1.13 19.00 4.01
C PRO A 26 -1.73 17.59 4.10
N ILE A 27 -0.84 16.61 4.27
CA ILE A 27 -1.18 15.21 4.50
C ILE A 27 -0.57 14.83 5.85
N SER A 28 -1.40 14.39 6.78
CA SER A 28 -0.95 13.83 8.06
C SER A 28 -1.27 12.34 8.09
N VAL A 29 -0.26 11.52 8.36
CA VAL A 29 -0.42 10.07 8.54
C VAL A 29 0.03 9.70 9.94
N ILE A 30 -0.91 9.20 10.73
CA ILE A 30 -0.66 8.69 12.07
C ILE A 30 -0.78 7.17 12.00
N PHE A 31 0.29 6.47 12.37
CA PHE A 31 0.40 5.03 12.14
C PHE A 31 1.15 4.34 13.28
N ARG A 32 1.10 3.02 13.31
CA ARG A 32 1.90 2.18 14.21
C ARG A 32 3.00 1.47 13.47
N ALA A 33 4.21 1.50 14.02
CA ALA A 33 5.25 0.57 13.62
C ALA A 33 4.75 -0.87 13.68
N TYR A 34 5.09 -1.70 12.68
CA TYR A 34 4.80 -3.14 12.72
C TYR A 34 3.31 -3.53 12.76
N CYS A 35 2.40 -2.58 12.51
CA CYS A 35 0.99 -2.88 12.29
C CYS A 35 0.81 -3.29 10.82
N PRO A 36 0.20 -4.47 10.51
CA PRO A 36 0.10 -4.97 9.13
C PRO A 36 -0.50 -3.98 8.12
N ALA A 37 -1.59 -3.31 8.50
CA ALA A 37 -2.21 -2.29 7.65
C ALA A 37 -1.31 -1.05 7.46
N CYS A 38 -0.56 -0.68 8.49
CA CYS A 38 0.39 0.43 8.41
C CYS A 38 1.62 0.06 7.56
N GLN A 39 2.15 -1.15 7.72
CA GLN A 39 3.26 -1.66 6.90
C GLN A 39 2.89 -1.63 5.42
N TRP A 40 1.70 -2.13 5.08
CA TRP A 40 1.19 -2.06 3.72
C TRP A 40 1.05 -0.61 3.25
N TYR A 41 0.41 0.25 4.04
CA TYR A 41 0.15 1.64 3.64
C TYR A 41 1.42 2.47 3.43
N ILE A 42 2.39 2.38 4.35
CA ILE A 42 3.69 3.05 4.26
C ILE A 42 4.52 2.45 3.12
N GLY A 43 4.52 1.11 3.00
CA GLY A 43 5.29 0.36 2.01
C GLY A 43 4.73 0.39 0.59
N ASP A 44 3.48 0.84 0.40
CA ASP A 44 2.80 0.79 -0.88
C ASP A 44 2.16 2.14 -1.30
N PRO A 45 0.92 2.50 -0.94
CA PRO A 45 0.28 3.72 -1.45
C PRO A 45 1.00 5.01 -1.04
N LEU A 46 1.51 5.14 0.18
CA LEU A 46 2.11 6.38 0.64
C LEU A 46 3.48 6.65 0.00
N ILE A 47 4.37 5.64 -0.03
CA ILE A 47 5.66 5.74 -0.71
C ILE A 47 5.47 5.99 -2.21
N LYS A 48 4.46 5.38 -2.86
CA LYS A 48 4.14 5.62 -4.27
C LYS A 48 3.70 7.07 -4.51
N LEU A 49 2.86 7.64 -3.64
CA LEU A 49 2.45 9.05 -3.75
C LEU A 49 3.66 9.99 -3.69
N VAL A 50 4.53 9.84 -2.70
CA VAL A 50 5.67 10.76 -2.52
C VAL A 50 6.84 10.51 -3.48
N SER A 51 6.89 9.32 -4.09
CA SER A 51 7.90 9.00 -5.12
C SER A 51 7.56 9.66 -6.46
N ASP A 52 6.28 9.98 -6.68
CA ASP A 52 5.85 10.76 -7.84
C ASP A 52 6.25 12.25 -7.66
N PRO A 53 7.13 12.79 -8.52
CA PRO A 53 7.59 14.17 -8.38
C PRO A 53 6.47 15.21 -8.50
N ALA A 54 5.43 14.94 -9.28
CA ALA A 54 4.33 15.87 -9.49
C ALA A 54 3.45 15.95 -8.24
N PHE A 55 3.10 14.81 -7.65
CA PHE A 55 2.38 14.79 -6.37
C PHE A 55 3.24 15.33 -5.23
N ARG A 56 4.50 14.92 -5.13
CA ARG A 56 5.42 15.42 -4.10
C ARG A 56 5.57 16.95 -4.12
N ALA A 57 5.56 17.58 -5.29
CA ALA A 57 5.64 19.03 -5.42
C ALA A 57 4.43 19.76 -4.82
N ILE A 58 3.27 19.11 -4.79
CA ILE A 58 2.01 19.72 -4.32
C ILE A 58 1.55 19.20 -2.95
N THR A 59 2.34 18.37 -2.27
CA THR A 59 2.00 17.80 -0.95
C THR A 59 2.97 18.23 0.14
N ASP A 60 2.46 18.43 1.35
CA ASP A 60 3.24 18.62 2.58
C ASP A 60 2.95 17.43 3.52
N LEU A 61 3.81 16.40 3.49
CA LEU A 61 3.62 15.17 4.26
C LEU A 61 4.20 15.30 5.68
N SER A 62 3.36 14.99 6.66
CA SER A 62 3.71 14.82 8.06
C SER A 62 3.40 13.38 8.49
N LEU A 63 4.38 12.72 9.09
CA LEU A 63 4.24 11.37 9.63
C LEU A 63 4.33 11.39 11.16
N ASN A 64 3.48 10.60 11.79
CA ASN A 64 3.54 10.33 13.22
C ASN A 64 3.46 8.81 13.47
N PRO A 65 4.58 8.16 13.85
CA PRO A 65 4.63 6.72 14.11
C PRO A 65 4.12 6.33 15.52
N ALA A 66 3.68 7.26 16.36
CA ALA A 66 3.43 7.02 17.78
C ALA A 66 1.99 6.62 18.11
N ALA A 67 1.21 6.14 17.14
CA ALA A 67 -0.14 5.69 17.39
C ALA A 67 -0.16 4.49 18.36
N GLY A 68 -1.21 4.35 19.16
CA GLY A 68 -1.34 3.23 20.11
C GLY A 68 -0.23 3.14 21.17
N MET A 69 0.53 4.21 21.37
CA MET A 69 1.56 4.33 22.39
C MET A 69 1.07 5.21 23.54
N THR A 70 1.39 4.81 24.78
CA THR A 70 1.04 5.54 26.00
C THR A 70 2.30 5.77 26.81
N GLU A 71 2.51 7.01 27.27
CA GLU A 71 3.59 7.33 28.19
C GLU A 71 3.20 6.94 29.63
N THR A 72 4.10 6.25 30.32
CA THR A 72 3.99 5.85 31.73
C THR A 72 5.22 6.30 32.51
N ASP A 73 5.19 6.20 33.84
CA ASP A 73 6.34 6.52 34.70
C ASP A 73 7.57 5.65 34.38
N ALA A 74 7.35 4.46 33.80
CA ALA A 74 8.40 3.50 33.42
C ALA A 74 8.88 3.66 31.97
N GLY A 75 8.28 4.55 31.18
CA GLY A 75 8.65 4.77 29.77
C GLY A 75 7.44 4.80 28.84
N PHE A 76 7.46 3.96 27.80
CA PHE A 76 6.35 3.85 26.84
C PHE A 76 5.78 2.44 26.84
N GLU A 77 4.47 2.34 26.84
CA GLU A 77 3.72 1.12 26.57
C GLU A 77 3.08 1.21 25.19
N CYS A 78 3.21 0.17 24.38
CA CYS A 78 2.69 0.11 23.02
C CYS A 78 1.69 -1.01 22.88
N THR A 79 0.66 -0.79 22.08
CA THR A 79 -0.44 -1.75 21.88
C THR A 79 0.07 -3.07 21.29
N GLY A 80 1.04 -3.03 20.36
CA GLY A 80 1.72 -4.21 19.81
C GLY A 80 2.92 -4.71 20.61
N GLY A 81 3.09 -4.26 21.86
CA GLY A 81 4.15 -4.71 22.76
C GLY A 81 5.53 -4.10 22.52
N PRO A 82 6.59 -4.66 23.12
CA PRO A 82 7.91 -4.05 23.15
C PRO A 82 8.58 -3.89 21.78
N SER A 83 8.31 -4.79 20.84
CA SER A 83 8.86 -4.70 19.49
C SER A 83 8.24 -3.53 18.70
N GLU A 84 6.94 -3.27 18.87
CA GLU A 84 6.29 -2.08 18.30
C GLU A 84 6.93 -0.80 18.88
N CYS A 85 7.11 -0.73 20.20
CA CYS A 85 7.80 0.40 20.84
C CYS A 85 9.23 0.61 20.32
N GLU A 86 9.95 -0.46 19.99
CA GLU A 86 11.26 -0.35 19.39
C GLU A 86 11.20 0.26 17.98
N GLY A 87 10.23 -0.15 17.17
CA GLY A 87 9.97 0.42 15.85
C GLY A 87 9.65 1.90 15.89
N HIS A 88 8.77 2.31 16.82
CA HIS A 88 8.43 3.73 17.03
C HIS A 88 9.68 4.58 17.28
N ARG A 89 10.62 4.10 18.11
CA ARG A 89 11.88 4.80 18.38
C ARG A 89 12.72 4.97 17.12
N TRP A 90 12.81 3.95 16.28
CA TRP A 90 13.54 4.05 15.01
C TRP A 90 12.88 5.05 14.07
N PHE A 91 11.58 4.98 13.87
CA PHE A 91 10.89 5.91 12.98
C PHE A 91 10.94 7.35 13.46
N ALA A 92 10.84 7.61 14.77
CA ALA A 92 11.05 8.95 15.31
C ALA A 92 12.45 9.49 14.98
N CYS A 93 13.48 8.66 15.09
CA CYS A 93 14.85 9.05 14.75
C CYS A 93 15.09 9.22 13.24
N ILE A 94 14.48 8.39 12.41
CA ILE A 94 14.54 8.55 10.95
C ILE A 94 13.87 9.85 10.52
N LEU A 95 12.69 10.14 11.08
CA LEU A 95 11.99 11.40 10.84
C LEU A 95 12.80 12.61 11.27
N ASP A 96 13.46 12.59 12.43
CA ASP A 96 14.29 13.70 12.89
C ASP A 96 15.54 13.89 12.03
N LYS A 97 16.24 12.79 11.69
CA LYS A 97 17.48 12.79 10.91
C LYS A 97 17.25 13.21 9.46
N ASP A 98 16.22 12.66 8.81
CA ASP A 98 15.97 12.79 7.37
C ASP A 98 14.81 13.79 7.09
N LYS A 99 14.42 14.62 8.07
CA LYS A 99 13.28 15.57 8.03
C LYS A 99 13.22 16.48 6.80
N ASP A 100 14.37 16.81 6.23
CA ASP A 100 14.48 17.73 5.09
C ASP A 100 14.23 17.03 3.74
N SER A 101 14.07 15.70 3.73
CA SER A 101 13.80 14.91 2.53
C SER A 101 12.74 13.85 2.76
N VAL A 102 11.52 14.17 2.33
CA VAL A 102 10.38 13.24 2.32
C VAL A 102 10.72 11.94 1.60
N GLU A 103 11.40 12.04 0.47
CA GLU A 103 11.80 10.87 -0.31
C GLU A 103 12.78 9.98 0.47
N THR A 104 13.73 10.57 1.20
CA THR A 104 14.74 9.82 1.96
C THR A 104 14.11 9.11 3.14
N TYR A 105 13.39 9.83 4.01
CA TYR A 105 12.79 9.18 5.19
C TYR A 105 11.75 8.14 4.77
N MET A 106 10.95 8.41 3.73
CA MET A 106 9.94 7.46 3.27
C MET A 106 10.57 6.18 2.72
N LYS A 107 11.64 6.28 1.92
CA LYS A 107 12.36 5.10 1.40
C LYS A 107 12.87 4.21 2.52
N HIS A 108 13.51 4.80 3.53
CA HIS A 108 14.06 4.06 4.66
C HIS A 108 12.97 3.46 5.55
N MET A 109 11.92 4.23 5.88
CA MET A 109 10.80 3.76 6.70
C MET A 109 10.03 2.64 5.98
N ALA A 110 9.71 2.80 4.70
CA ALA A 110 9.07 1.77 3.88
C ALA A 110 9.92 0.50 3.81
N CYS A 111 11.24 0.61 3.62
CA CYS A 111 12.15 -0.54 3.65
C CYS A 111 12.10 -1.26 5.00
N MET A 112 12.14 -0.52 6.12
CA MET A 112 12.14 -1.11 7.46
C MET A 112 10.79 -1.75 7.83
N GLU A 113 9.68 -1.17 7.37
CA GLU A 113 8.33 -1.73 7.52
C GLU A 113 8.07 -2.93 6.62
N ALA A 114 8.65 -2.98 5.42
CA ALA A 114 8.43 -4.05 4.43
C ALA A 114 9.21 -5.35 4.73
N ARG A 115 10.19 -5.32 5.64
CA ARG A 115 10.92 -6.54 6.04
C ARG A 115 10.14 -7.31 7.10
N ASP A 116 10.25 -8.63 7.02
CA ASP A 116 9.51 -9.55 7.85
C ASP A 116 10.38 -10.76 8.21
N GLY A 117 10.49 -11.12 9.49
CA GLY A 117 11.29 -12.27 9.92
C GLY A 117 11.68 -12.28 11.40
N SER A 118 12.59 -13.19 11.79
CA SER A 118 13.28 -13.24 13.09
C SER A 118 14.38 -12.19 13.22
N ASP A 119 14.29 -11.13 12.43
CA ASP A 119 15.31 -10.10 12.26
C ASP A 119 15.00 -8.95 13.24
N THR A 120 16.00 -8.53 14.01
CA THR A 120 15.82 -7.43 14.97
C THR A 120 15.68 -6.12 14.20
N TRP A 121 15.03 -5.11 14.79
CA TRP A 121 14.99 -3.76 14.21
C TRP A 121 16.37 -3.23 13.83
N GLN A 122 17.40 -3.63 14.58
CA GLN A 122 18.80 -3.33 14.28
C GLN A 122 19.24 -3.88 12.91
N SER A 123 18.94 -5.14 12.62
CA SER A 123 19.30 -5.76 11.34
C SER A 123 18.52 -5.16 10.16
N ARG A 124 17.28 -4.72 10.40
CA ARG A 124 16.49 -3.99 9.40
C ARG A 124 17.10 -2.64 9.09
N LEU A 125 17.52 -1.91 10.11
CA LEU A 125 18.24 -0.66 9.96
C LEU A 125 19.51 -0.85 9.13
N GLU A 126 20.34 -1.84 9.46
CA GLU A 126 21.59 -2.14 8.75
C GLU A 126 21.35 -2.55 7.29
N PHE A 127 20.23 -3.19 6.98
CA PHE A 127 19.86 -3.50 5.61
C PHE A 127 19.37 -2.27 4.84
N CYS A 128 18.51 -1.47 5.47
CA CYS A 128 17.83 -0.36 4.81
C CYS A 128 18.70 0.89 4.68
N TYR A 129 19.78 0.98 5.46
CA TYR A 129 20.77 2.05 5.38
C TYR A 129 22.10 1.51 4.86
N PRO A 130 22.55 1.95 3.67
CA PRO A 130 23.84 1.52 3.14
C PRO A 130 25.05 2.23 3.80
N ASP A 131 24.81 3.37 4.46
CA ASP A 131 25.87 4.21 5.05
C ASP A 131 26.08 3.89 6.56
N PRO A 132 27.26 3.38 6.95
CA PRO A 132 27.59 3.13 8.36
C PRO A 132 27.54 4.38 9.25
N VAL A 133 27.83 5.57 8.71
CA VAL A 133 27.78 6.82 9.47
C VAL A 133 26.32 7.17 9.82
N ALA A 134 25.41 7.03 8.85
CA ALA A 134 23.98 7.17 9.08
C ALA A 134 23.45 6.18 10.13
N ILE A 135 23.87 4.92 10.07
CA ILE A 135 23.50 3.90 11.07
C ILE A 135 23.98 4.31 12.47
N ALA A 136 25.23 4.77 12.60
CA ALA A 136 25.78 5.22 13.89
C ALA A 136 25.01 6.42 14.45
N ALA A 137 24.64 7.38 13.61
CA ALA A 137 23.82 8.53 14.01
C ALA A 137 22.43 8.11 14.50
N LEU A 138 21.78 7.17 13.80
CA LEU A 138 20.45 6.67 14.20
C LEU A 138 20.51 5.89 15.51
N ARG A 139 21.57 5.09 15.75
CA ARG A 139 21.80 4.41 17.03
C ARG A 139 21.96 5.40 18.17
N LYS A 140 22.73 6.47 17.94
CA LYS A 140 22.91 7.55 18.91
C LYS A 140 21.58 8.24 19.22
N CYS A 141 20.82 8.62 18.19
CA CYS A 141 19.48 9.19 18.37
C CYS A 141 18.57 8.24 19.17
N LYS A 142 18.57 6.94 18.87
CA LYS A 142 17.76 5.97 19.60
C LYS A 142 18.10 5.96 21.09
N ALA A 143 19.38 6.00 21.43
CA ALA A 143 19.86 5.99 22.81
C ALA A 143 19.59 7.29 23.57
N GLU A 144 19.79 8.44 22.93
CA GLU A 144 19.83 9.75 23.60
C GLU A 144 18.54 10.58 23.40
N ASP A 145 17.94 10.52 22.21
CA ASP A 145 16.91 11.47 21.77
C ASP A 145 15.51 10.85 21.59
N SER A 146 15.41 9.55 21.29
CA SER A 146 14.13 8.93 20.89
C SER A 146 13.03 9.12 21.93
N THR A 147 13.36 9.12 23.23
CA THR A 147 12.38 9.35 24.29
C THR A 147 11.76 10.75 24.21
N ARG A 148 12.57 11.78 23.98
CA ARG A 148 12.08 13.16 23.82
C ARG A 148 11.21 13.29 22.57
N LEU A 149 11.64 12.71 21.45
CA LEU A 149 10.90 12.73 20.18
C LEU A 149 9.54 12.03 20.33
N LEU A 150 9.53 10.84 20.92
CA LEU A 150 8.31 10.06 21.11
C LEU A 150 7.31 10.72 22.06
N ARG A 151 7.75 11.45 23.10
CA ARG A 151 6.84 12.22 23.97
C ARG A 151 6.03 13.24 23.19
N GLN A 152 6.66 13.94 22.24
CA GLN A 152 5.97 14.90 21.40
C GLN A 152 4.99 14.19 20.46
N LEU A 153 5.47 13.17 19.74
CA LEU A 153 4.67 12.41 18.79
C LEU A 153 3.47 11.72 19.46
N THR A 154 3.63 11.20 20.68
CA THR A 154 2.54 10.56 21.44
C THR A 154 1.42 11.54 21.75
N LYS A 155 1.76 12.76 22.19
CA LYS A 155 0.76 13.80 22.49
C LYS A 155 -0.01 14.20 21.23
N GLU A 156 0.67 14.31 20.11
CA GLU A 156 0.06 14.60 18.81
C GLU A 156 -0.84 13.46 18.34
N ALA A 157 -0.41 12.20 18.50
CA ALA A 157 -1.19 11.02 18.11
C ALA A 157 -2.43 10.83 19.00
N GLN A 158 -2.33 11.05 20.31
CA GLN A 158 -3.45 10.93 21.25
C GLN A 158 -4.55 11.97 21.03
N ALA A 159 -4.23 13.11 20.42
CA ALA A 159 -5.23 14.10 20.03
C ALA A 159 -6.16 13.61 18.89
N VAL A 160 -5.77 12.53 18.20
CA VAL A 160 -6.49 11.99 17.05
C VAL A 160 -6.54 10.45 17.16
N ASP A 161 -7.63 9.95 17.75
CA ASP A 161 -7.93 8.52 17.78
C ASP A 161 -9.26 8.25 17.06
N LEU A 162 -9.19 7.62 15.89
CA LEU A 162 -10.37 7.29 15.07
C LEU A 162 -10.80 5.82 15.24
N GLY A 163 -10.08 5.01 16.02
CA GLY A 163 -10.40 3.60 16.31
C GLY A 163 -9.96 2.57 15.25
N TRP A 164 -9.06 2.94 14.33
CA TRP A 164 -8.53 2.06 13.25
C TRP A 164 -7.12 2.52 12.81
N MET A 165 -6.47 1.94 11.81
CA MET A 165 -5.10 2.34 11.44
C MET A 165 -4.79 1.98 9.98
N PRO A 166 -3.93 2.74 9.27
CA PRO A 166 -3.38 4.05 9.66
C PRO A 166 -4.40 5.19 9.45
N TYR A 167 -4.31 6.24 10.27
CA TYR A 167 -5.11 7.45 10.07
C TYR A 167 -4.48 8.30 8.98
N THR A 168 -5.22 8.53 7.90
CA THR A 168 -4.79 9.44 6.84
C THR A 168 -5.70 10.65 6.80
N ILE A 169 -5.11 11.82 6.94
CA ILE A 169 -5.82 13.10 6.99
C ILE A 169 -5.28 13.96 5.86
N VAL A 170 -6.14 14.36 4.93
CA VAL A 170 -5.81 15.23 3.81
C VAL A 170 -6.57 16.54 3.98
N LYS A 171 -5.85 17.65 4.19
CA LYS A 171 -6.44 18.98 4.45
C LYS A 171 -7.51 18.97 5.56
N GLY A 172 -7.24 18.22 6.63
CA GLY A 172 -8.14 18.08 7.78
C GLY A 172 -9.30 17.08 7.58
N GLY A 173 -9.50 16.54 6.39
CA GLY A 173 -10.48 15.48 6.12
C GLY A 173 -9.86 14.09 6.27
N VAL A 174 -10.54 13.19 6.98
CA VAL A 174 -10.13 11.78 7.09
C VAL A 174 -10.39 11.07 5.77
N VAL A 175 -9.42 10.28 5.30
CA VAL A 175 -9.52 9.44 4.11
C VAL A 175 -9.58 7.97 4.55
N GLY A 176 -10.57 7.24 4.02
CA GLY A 176 -10.88 5.85 4.34
C GLY A 176 -11.75 5.68 5.59
N ASP A 177 -12.01 4.43 5.98
CA ASP A 177 -12.75 4.08 7.20
C ASP A 177 -12.33 2.72 7.78
N VAL A 178 -12.85 2.40 8.98
CA VAL A 178 -12.58 1.15 9.73
C VAL A 178 -12.72 -0.15 8.91
N THR A 179 -13.46 -0.12 7.80
CA THR A 179 -13.72 -1.27 6.91
C THR A 179 -12.89 -1.25 5.62
N LYS A 180 -12.33 -0.09 5.24
CA LYS A 180 -11.62 0.11 3.97
C LYS A 180 -10.31 0.88 4.15
N GLY A 181 -9.20 0.20 3.86
CA GLY A 181 -7.87 0.83 3.79
C GLY A 181 -7.76 1.90 2.70
N VAL A 182 -6.82 2.83 2.87
CA VAL A 182 -6.61 3.94 1.93
C VAL A 182 -5.76 3.48 0.74
N MET A 183 -6.40 3.30 -0.41
CA MET A 183 -5.72 2.95 -1.66
C MET A 183 -4.99 4.14 -2.27
N LEU A 184 -3.97 3.90 -3.11
CA LEU A 184 -3.24 4.97 -3.80
C LEU A 184 -4.18 5.88 -4.61
N LYS A 185 -5.19 5.30 -5.28
CA LYS A 185 -6.20 6.06 -6.02
C LYS A 185 -7.01 6.99 -5.12
N ASP A 186 -7.45 6.50 -3.96
CA ASP A 186 -8.22 7.27 -2.99
C ASP A 186 -7.37 8.43 -2.43
N LEU A 187 -6.09 8.16 -2.15
CA LEU A 187 -5.12 9.16 -1.68
C LEU A 187 -4.82 10.23 -2.76
N LYS A 188 -4.53 9.82 -4.00
CA LYS A 188 -4.34 10.74 -5.13
C LYS A 188 -5.58 11.60 -5.36
N LEU A 189 -6.77 11.01 -5.35
CA LEU A 189 -8.04 11.72 -5.49
C LEU A 189 -8.26 12.75 -4.38
N ALA A 190 -7.99 12.38 -3.13
CA ALA A 190 -8.08 13.30 -1.99
C ALA A 190 -7.11 14.48 -2.14
N VAL A 191 -5.86 14.23 -2.55
CA VAL A 191 -4.87 15.29 -2.81
C VAL A 191 -5.32 16.21 -3.95
N CYS A 192 -5.71 15.64 -5.09
CA CYS A 192 -6.20 16.41 -6.23
C CYS A 192 -7.40 17.30 -5.85
N SER A 193 -8.35 16.76 -5.08
CA SER A 193 -9.54 17.48 -4.64
C SER A 193 -9.23 18.60 -3.64
N ALA A 194 -8.21 18.39 -2.80
CA ALA A 194 -7.80 19.34 -1.77
C ALA A 194 -6.91 20.47 -2.31
N TYR A 195 -6.23 20.26 -3.44
CA TYR A 195 -5.30 21.21 -4.05
C TYR A 195 -6.03 22.45 -4.58
N ASN A 196 -5.58 23.62 -4.14
CA ASN A 196 -6.12 24.93 -4.54
C ASN A 196 -5.04 25.88 -5.10
N GLY A 197 -3.84 25.36 -5.41
CA GLY A 197 -2.77 26.12 -6.02
C GLY A 197 -2.91 26.26 -7.55
N PRO A 198 -1.89 26.81 -8.22
CA PRO A 198 -1.92 27.03 -9.67
C PRO A 198 -2.01 25.74 -10.49
N ASP A 199 -2.89 25.71 -11.50
CA ASP A 199 -3.11 24.55 -12.39
C ASP A 199 -1.82 24.04 -13.06
N LYS A 200 -0.82 24.90 -13.32
CA LYS A 200 0.48 24.51 -13.88
C LYS A 200 1.27 23.50 -13.03
N TYR A 201 0.96 23.38 -11.74
CA TYR A 201 1.59 22.41 -10.83
C TYR A 201 0.69 21.22 -10.52
N LEU A 202 -0.58 21.25 -10.96
CA LEU A 202 -1.52 20.17 -10.74
C LEU A 202 -1.10 18.95 -11.60
N PRO A 203 -0.92 17.75 -11.01
CA PRO A 203 -0.61 16.55 -11.76
C PRO A 203 -1.63 16.27 -12.87
N VAL A 204 -1.16 15.78 -14.03
CA VAL A 204 -2.02 15.49 -15.19
C VAL A 204 -3.16 14.51 -14.84
N GLU A 205 -2.88 13.55 -13.96
CA GLU A 205 -3.85 12.58 -13.46
C GLU A 205 -5.05 13.23 -12.72
N CYS A 206 -4.86 14.41 -12.12
CA CYS A 206 -5.92 15.10 -11.40
C CYS A 206 -7.01 15.67 -12.32
N TYR A 207 -6.71 15.96 -13.59
CA TYR A 207 -7.69 16.54 -14.51
C TYR A 207 -8.80 15.53 -14.85
N GLY A 208 -8.44 14.25 -15.06
CA GLY A 208 -9.40 13.18 -15.31
C GLY A 208 -10.23 12.80 -14.07
N LEU A 209 -9.70 12.99 -12.87
CA LEU A 209 -10.36 12.64 -11.61
C LEU A 209 -11.42 13.68 -11.16
N LEU A 210 -11.30 14.93 -11.59
CA LEU A 210 -12.18 16.04 -11.17
C LEU A 210 -13.15 16.52 -12.25
N GLY A 211 -13.19 15.86 -13.42
CA GLY A 211 -13.95 16.33 -14.57
C GLY A 211 -13.46 17.69 -15.10
N ARG A 212 -12.21 18.08 -14.79
CA ARG A 212 -11.60 19.29 -15.35
C ARG A 212 -11.14 18.99 -16.77
N PRO A 213 -11.38 19.89 -17.74
CA PRO A 213 -10.86 19.71 -19.09
C PRO A 213 -9.34 19.66 -19.03
N THR A 214 -8.75 18.61 -19.61
CA THR A 214 -7.30 18.47 -19.73
C THR A 214 -6.74 19.69 -20.46
N PRO A 215 -5.68 20.36 -19.95
CA PRO A 215 -5.10 21.49 -20.65
C PRO A 215 -4.66 21.04 -22.05
N THR A 216 -5.15 21.73 -23.07
CA THR A 216 -4.76 21.48 -24.46
C THR A 216 -3.30 21.92 -24.58
N VAL A 217 -2.37 20.97 -24.52
CA VAL A 217 -0.95 21.26 -24.71
C VAL A 217 -0.80 21.74 -26.15
N ALA A 218 -0.51 23.03 -26.33
CA ALA A 218 -0.07 23.55 -27.62
C ALA A 218 1.21 22.79 -27.99
N ALA A 219 1.12 21.97 -29.02
CA ALA A 219 2.24 21.16 -29.50
C ALA A 219 3.34 22.10 -30.02
N THR A 220 4.33 22.39 -29.20
CA THR A 220 5.59 22.96 -29.68
C THR A 220 6.38 21.82 -30.29
N THR A 221 6.30 21.70 -31.61
CA THR A 221 7.08 20.75 -32.41
C THR A 221 8.57 21.02 -32.24
N VAL A 222 9.24 20.20 -31.42
CA VAL A 222 10.70 20.09 -31.44
C VAL A 222 11.04 19.00 -32.46
N VAL A 223 11.46 19.43 -33.64
CA VAL A 223 12.00 18.55 -34.69
C VAL A 223 13.36 18.07 -34.24
N VAL A 224 13.50 16.77 -33.97
CA VAL A 224 14.78 16.09 -33.84
C VAL A 224 15.02 15.32 -35.14
N PRO A 225 16.15 15.53 -35.86
CA PRO A 225 16.39 14.85 -37.13
C PRO A 225 16.75 13.39 -36.87
N VAL A 226 16.00 12.48 -37.49
CA VAL A 226 16.28 11.04 -37.52
C VAL A 226 17.35 10.78 -38.58
N ALA A 227 18.52 10.32 -38.14
CA ALA A 227 19.55 9.79 -39.03
C ALA A 227 19.12 8.43 -39.59
N ALA A 228 19.27 8.31 -40.92
CA ALA A 228 18.85 7.18 -41.73
C ALA A 228 19.58 5.88 -41.37
N ALA A 229 18.80 4.81 -41.16
CA ALA A 229 19.28 3.44 -41.32
C ALA A 229 18.78 2.93 -42.68
N THR A 230 19.74 2.63 -43.55
CA THR A 230 19.59 2.12 -44.90
C THR A 230 18.98 0.72 -44.91
N ALA A 231 17.93 0.55 -45.71
CA ALA A 231 17.40 -0.75 -46.09
C ALA A 231 18.17 -1.30 -47.30
N SER A 232 18.27 -2.63 -47.38
CA SER A 232 18.28 -3.32 -48.67
C SER A 232 17.72 -4.74 -48.57
N PRO A 233 17.19 -5.27 -49.68
CA PRO A 233 15.98 -6.07 -49.69
C PRO A 233 16.25 -7.53 -50.11
N LEU A 234 15.27 -8.42 -49.94
CA LEU A 234 14.93 -9.36 -51.01
C LEU A 234 13.54 -10.01 -50.80
N THR A 235 12.76 -9.89 -51.86
CA THR A 235 11.50 -10.54 -52.20
C THR A 235 11.71 -12.02 -52.54
N THR A 236 10.82 -12.94 -52.15
CA THR A 236 10.11 -13.87 -53.08
C THR A 236 9.09 -14.80 -52.39
N GLN A 237 7.81 -14.57 -52.76
CA GLN A 237 6.66 -15.45 -53.02
C GLN A 237 6.17 -16.62 -52.12
N PRO A 238 4.83 -16.88 -52.15
CA PRO A 238 4.10 -17.84 -51.30
C PRO A 238 3.98 -19.23 -51.95
N PRO A 239 3.49 -20.26 -51.23
CA PRO A 239 2.34 -20.97 -51.80
C PRO A 239 1.29 -21.54 -50.82
N THR A 240 0.09 -21.65 -51.38
CA THR A 240 -0.94 -22.70 -51.23
C THR A 240 -1.75 -22.87 -49.92
N THR A 241 -2.98 -22.40 -50.04
CA THR A 241 -4.24 -22.96 -49.54
C THR A 241 -4.22 -24.50 -49.43
N THR A 242 -4.45 -25.03 -48.23
CA THR A 242 -4.90 -26.42 -48.03
C THR A 242 -6.04 -26.44 -47.02
N ALA A 243 -7.00 -27.31 -47.28
CA ALA A 243 -8.38 -27.30 -46.84
C ALA A 243 -8.62 -27.43 -45.33
N LEU A 244 -9.79 -26.90 -44.95
CA LEU A 244 -10.47 -27.01 -43.67
C LEU A 244 -10.63 -28.48 -43.21
N PRO A 245 -10.23 -28.84 -41.98
CA PRO A 245 -10.83 -29.96 -41.27
C PRO A 245 -12.14 -29.48 -40.63
N THR A 246 -13.25 -29.99 -41.13
CA THR A 246 -14.57 -29.93 -40.51
C THR A 246 -14.57 -30.74 -39.22
N THR A 247 -14.17 -30.10 -38.14
CA THR A 247 -14.55 -30.42 -36.76
C THR A 247 -14.28 -29.15 -35.96
N LEU A 248 -15.31 -28.51 -35.39
CA LEU A 248 -15.09 -27.43 -34.43
C LEU A 248 -14.13 -27.94 -33.35
N PRO A 249 -12.97 -27.31 -33.13
CA PRO A 249 -12.13 -27.64 -31.98
C PRO A 249 -12.97 -27.42 -30.73
N ALA A 250 -12.83 -28.33 -29.75
CA ALA A 250 -13.29 -28.05 -28.39
C ALA A 250 -12.86 -26.61 -28.04
N ALA A 251 -13.82 -25.73 -27.75
CA ALA A 251 -13.56 -24.30 -27.55
C ALA A 251 -12.32 -24.16 -26.66
N ALA A 252 -11.24 -23.61 -27.23
CA ALA A 252 -9.94 -23.56 -26.55
C ALA A 252 -10.15 -22.89 -25.18
N LYS A 253 -9.85 -23.63 -24.11
CA LYS A 253 -9.93 -23.11 -22.75
C LYS A 253 -9.00 -21.91 -22.62
N ILE A 254 -9.41 -20.93 -21.84
CA ILE A 254 -8.64 -19.72 -21.58
C ILE A 254 -7.42 -20.10 -20.75
N GLN A 255 -6.24 -19.67 -21.18
CA GLN A 255 -5.00 -19.85 -20.45
C GLN A 255 -4.87 -18.80 -19.35
N LEU A 256 -4.91 -19.23 -18.08
CA LEU A 256 -4.62 -18.37 -16.93
C LEU A 256 -3.22 -18.70 -16.41
N GLN A 257 -2.24 -17.86 -16.76
CA GLN A 257 -0.87 -17.98 -16.26
C GLN A 257 -0.71 -17.13 -15.01
N VAL A 258 -0.11 -17.70 -13.97
CA VAL A 258 0.25 -16.96 -12.75
C VAL A 258 1.68 -17.30 -12.37
N ILE A 259 2.54 -16.28 -12.33
CA ILE A 259 3.90 -16.36 -11.82
C ILE A 259 3.96 -15.58 -10.51
N TRP A 260 4.44 -16.21 -9.44
CA TRP A 260 4.52 -15.58 -8.12
C TRP A 260 5.75 -16.09 -7.36
N ARG A 261 6.00 -15.49 -6.20
CA ARG A 261 7.04 -15.94 -5.28
C ARG A 261 6.50 -16.14 -3.88
N ALA A 262 7.12 -17.05 -3.15
CA ALA A 262 6.78 -17.30 -1.77
C ALA A 262 7.06 -16.07 -0.90
N PHE A 263 6.22 -15.86 0.11
CA PHE A 263 6.33 -14.74 1.07
C PHE A 263 6.24 -13.32 0.49
N CYS A 264 5.92 -13.14 -0.80
CA CYS A 264 5.63 -11.81 -1.31
C CYS A 264 4.23 -11.37 -0.85
N PRO A 265 4.08 -10.23 -0.14
CA PRO A 265 2.79 -9.81 0.42
C PRO A 265 1.66 -9.76 -0.62
N ALA A 266 1.90 -9.16 -1.79
CA ALA A 266 0.92 -9.11 -2.87
C ALA A 266 0.58 -10.52 -3.42
N CYS A 267 1.55 -11.42 -3.46
CA CYS A 267 1.33 -12.81 -3.88
C CYS A 267 0.48 -13.57 -2.86
N LYS A 268 0.76 -13.41 -1.56
CA LYS A 268 -0.01 -14.03 -0.47
C LYS A 268 -1.48 -13.63 -0.54
N TRP A 269 -1.74 -12.31 -0.62
CA TRP A 269 -3.10 -11.80 -0.76
C TRP A 269 -3.78 -12.35 -2.02
N TYR A 270 -3.11 -12.27 -3.17
CA TYR A 270 -3.67 -12.73 -4.45
C TYR A 270 -4.02 -14.23 -4.45
N LEU A 271 -3.15 -15.07 -3.89
CA LEU A 271 -3.35 -16.51 -3.78
C LEU A 271 -4.46 -16.88 -2.78
N ASN A 272 -4.69 -16.07 -1.75
CA ASN A 272 -5.68 -16.36 -0.71
C ASN A 272 -7.07 -15.77 -0.98
N ASP A 273 -7.20 -14.76 -1.84
CA ASP A 273 -8.50 -14.15 -2.17
C ASP A 273 -8.84 -14.22 -3.66
N PRO A 274 -8.38 -13.31 -4.55
CA PRO A 274 -8.88 -13.25 -5.92
C PRO A 274 -8.64 -14.53 -6.72
N LEU A 275 -7.45 -15.13 -6.64
CA LEU A 275 -7.16 -16.38 -7.36
C LEU A 275 -7.89 -17.56 -6.72
N LEU A 276 -7.89 -17.67 -5.39
CA LEU A 276 -8.57 -18.76 -4.69
C LEU A 276 -10.05 -18.79 -5.07
N ARG A 277 -10.73 -17.65 -5.02
CA ARG A 277 -12.15 -17.54 -5.38
C ARG A 277 -12.43 -17.98 -6.82
N VAL A 278 -11.62 -17.55 -7.78
CA VAL A 278 -11.77 -17.96 -9.20
C VAL A 278 -11.51 -19.45 -9.38
N LEU A 279 -10.48 -20.01 -8.74
CA LEU A 279 -10.12 -21.42 -8.88
C LEU A 279 -10.97 -22.39 -8.04
N GLN A 280 -11.76 -21.88 -7.09
CA GLN A 280 -12.78 -22.65 -6.37
C GLN A 280 -14.12 -22.71 -7.12
N ASP A 281 -14.35 -21.81 -8.07
CA ASP A 281 -15.61 -21.74 -8.80
C ASP A 281 -15.61 -22.74 -9.98
N PRO A 282 -16.54 -23.70 -10.00
CA PRO A 282 -16.63 -24.69 -11.08
C PRO A 282 -16.90 -24.05 -12.44
N GLU A 283 -17.63 -22.93 -12.51
CA GLU A 283 -17.93 -22.26 -13.78
C GLU A 283 -16.65 -21.67 -14.42
N PHE A 284 -15.75 -21.13 -13.59
CA PHE A 284 -14.45 -20.66 -14.04
C PHE A 284 -13.49 -21.81 -14.36
N THR A 285 -13.37 -22.82 -13.49
CA THR A 285 -12.46 -23.95 -13.72
C THR A 285 -12.85 -24.84 -14.91
N GLU A 286 -14.12 -24.86 -15.30
CA GLU A 286 -14.56 -25.55 -16.53
C GLU A 286 -13.93 -24.91 -17.79
N ILE A 287 -13.79 -23.58 -17.81
CA ILE A 287 -13.35 -22.81 -18.99
C ILE A 287 -11.86 -22.42 -18.97
N LEU A 288 -11.18 -22.60 -17.85
CA LEU A 288 -9.77 -22.24 -17.66
C LEU A 288 -8.81 -23.43 -17.82
N THR A 289 -7.62 -23.14 -18.34
CA THR A 289 -6.39 -23.91 -18.18
C THR A 289 -5.48 -23.11 -17.24
N PHE A 290 -5.34 -23.56 -16.00
CA PHE A 290 -4.49 -22.90 -15.01
C PHE A 290 -3.02 -23.31 -15.18
N MET A 291 -2.13 -22.33 -15.28
CA MET A 291 -0.69 -22.52 -15.45
C MET A 291 0.07 -21.83 -14.31
N PRO A 292 0.31 -22.54 -13.19
CA PRO A 292 1.00 -22.00 -12.02
C PRO A 292 2.53 -22.08 -12.11
N TYR A 293 3.23 -21.01 -11.73
CA TYR A 293 4.69 -20.93 -11.68
C TYR A 293 5.18 -20.29 -10.37
N PRO A 294 5.55 -21.10 -9.36
CA PRO A 294 6.03 -20.63 -8.06
C PRO A 294 7.54 -20.33 -8.10
N SER A 295 8.02 -19.66 -9.15
CA SER A 295 9.44 -19.41 -9.42
C SER A 295 9.74 -17.94 -9.69
N GLY A 296 8.82 -17.05 -9.33
CA GLY A 296 9.00 -15.62 -9.44
C GLY A 296 10.28 -15.19 -8.73
N SER A 297 11.19 -14.55 -9.46
CA SER A 297 12.50 -14.09 -8.98
C SER A 297 13.51 -15.18 -8.58
N THR A 298 13.25 -16.45 -8.92
CA THR A 298 14.22 -17.54 -8.74
C THR A 298 15.18 -17.61 -9.92
N THR A 299 16.47 -17.73 -9.63
CA THR A 299 17.51 -17.98 -10.61
C THR A 299 18.34 -19.19 -10.20
N GLY A 300 19.08 -19.76 -11.15
CA GLY A 300 19.94 -20.92 -10.91
C GLY A 300 19.34 -22.24 -11.39
N THR A 301 20.19 -23.26 -11.46
CA THR A 301 19.89 -24.59 -11.99
C THR A 301 20.67 -25.65 -11.20
N SER A 302 20.35 -26.92 -11.42
CA SER A 302 21.02 -28.07 -10.81
C SER A 302 20.93 -28.05 -9.27
N GLY A 303 19.79 -27.64 -8.73
CA GLY A 303 19.54 -27.53 -7.28
C GLY A 303 20.20 -26.36 -6.57
N ALA A 304 21.00 -25.53 -7.26
CA ALA A 304 21.64 -24.33 -6.71
C ALA A 304 20.80 -23.08 -7.03
N PHE A 305 19.76 -22.85 -6.24
CA PHE A 305 18.82 -21.74 -6.45
C PHE A 305 19.19 -20.48 -5.67
N SER A 306 19.00 -19.33 -6.30
CA SER A 306 19.07 -18.01 -5.69
C SER A 306 17.73 -17.30 -5.85
N CYS A 307 17.16 -16.86 -4.72
CA CYS A 307 15.88 -16.17 -4.67
C CYS A 307 16.07 -14.79 -4.02
N THR A 308 15.40 -13.78 -4.56
CA THR A 308 15.59 -12.40 -4.08
C THR A 308 15.09 -12.18 -2.64
N GLY A 309 14.22 -13.05 -2.12
CA GLY A 309 13.77 -13.04 -0.71
C GLY A 309 14.60 -13.91 0.21
N GLY A 310 15.75 -14.41 -0.28
CA GLY A 310 16.69 -15.24 0.45
C GLY A 310 16.35 -16.74 0.42
N PRO A 311 17.14 -17.57 1.13
CA PRO A 311 17.06 -19.03 1.03
C PRO A 311 15.70 -19.61 1.42
N SER A 312 15.04 -18.99 2.39
CA SER A 312 13.71 -19.38 2.86
C SER A 312 12.66 -19.32 1.74
N GLU A 313 12.73 -18.32 0.87
CA GLU A 313 11.83 -18.22 -0.27
C GLU A 313 12.03 -19.38 -1.25
N CYS A 314 13.28 -19.74 -1.55
CA CYS A 314 13.58 -20.88 -2.42
C CYS A 314 13.03 -22.20 -1.87
N VAL A 315 13.08 -22.40 -0.55
CA VAL A 315 12.44 -23.56 0.10
C VAL A 315 10.93 -23.56 -0.15
N GLY A 316 10.30 -22.39 -0.11
CA GLY A 316 8.89 -22.20 -0.44
C GLY A 316 8.54 -22.56 -1.87
N HIS A 317 9.29 -22.02 -2.83
CA HIS A 317 9.15 -22.35 -4.25
C HIS A 317 9.24 -23.85 -4.51
N ARG A 318 10.17 -24.54 -3.85
CA ARG A 318 10.32 -26.00 -3.92
C ARG A 318 9.11 -26.75 -3.34
N TYR A 319 8.61 -26.36 -2.18
CA TYR A 319 7.41 -26.98 -1.61
C TYR A 319 6.16 -26.71 -2.45
N MET A 320 5.98 -25.50 -2.98
CA MET A 320 4.86 -25.19 -3.87
C MET A 320 4.94 -25.96 -5.19
N SER A 321 6.14 -26.16 -5.71
CA SER A 321 6.38 -27.01 -6.88
C SER A 321 5.88 -28.43 -6.63
N CYS A 322 6.11 -28.97 -5.43
CA CYS A 322 5.55 -30.25 -5.00
C CYS A 322 4.02 -30.23 -4.86
N ALA A 323 3.44 -29.17 -4.28
CA ALA A 323 1.99 -29.04 -4.19
C ALA A 323 1.34 -29.02 -5.58
N ILE A 324 1.94 -28.30 -6.53
CA ILE A 324 1.46 -28.26 -7.92
C ILE A 324 1.56 -29.62 -8.59
N HIS A 325 2.66 -30.33 -8.37
CA HIS A 325 2.90 -31.65 -8.96
C HIS A 325 1.98 -32.74 -8.39
N LEU A 326 1.78 -32.78 -7.08
CA LEU A 326 1.04 -33.84 -6.39
C LEU A 326 -0.48 -33.65 -6.46
N TYR A 327 -0.96 -32.41 -6.62
CA TYR A 327 -2.38 -32.08 -6.63
C TYR A 327 -2.75 -31.40 -7.96
N PRO A 328 -2.97 -32.17 -9.05
CA PRO A 328 -3.26 -31.63 -10.38
C PRO A 328 -4.69 -31.09 -10.54
N VAL A 329 -5.58 -31.36 -9.57
CA VAL A 329 -6.94 -30.80 -9.58
C VAL A 329 -6.87 -29.33 -9.17
N VAL A 330 -7.22 -28.42 -10.08
CA VAL A 330 -7.07 -26.97 -9.93
C VAL A 330 -7.64 -26.42 -8.62
N ALA A 331 -8.85 -26.84 -8.24
CA ALA A 331 -9.47 -26.38 -7.00
C ALA A 331 -8.72 -26.86 -5.74
N GLU A 332 -8.20 -28.08 -5.73
CA GLU A 332 -7.40 -28.58 -4.60
C GLU A 332 -6.01 -27.93 -4.57
N GLN A 333 -5.40 -27.76 -5.75
CA GLN A 333 -4.14 -27.04 -5.93
C GLN A 333 -4.23 -25.62 -5.35
N ALA A 334 -5.30 -24.88 -5.67
CA ALA A 334 -5.53 -23.53 -5.17
C ALA A 334 -5.64 -23.50 -3.64
N LYS A 335 -6.37 -24.43 -3.02
CA LYS A 335 -6.48 -24.51 -1.54
C LYS A 335 -5.13 -24.77 -0.89
N HIS A 336 -4.34 -25.69 -1.44
CA HIS A 336 -3.02 -26.02 -0.90
C HIS A 336 -2.05 -24.85 -1.02
N LEU A 337 -2.02 -24.17 -2.18
CA LEU A 337 -1.20 -22.98 -2.39
C LEU A 337 -1.63 -21.83 -1.46
N ALA A 338 -2.93 -21.56 -1.34
CA ALA A 338 -3.46 -20.57 -0.42
C ALA A 338 -3.06 -20.88 1.04
N CYS A 339 -3.24 -22.12 1.50
CA CYS A 339 -2.83 -22.51 2.85
C CYS A 339 -1.34 -22.28 3.10
N MET A 340 -0.49 -22.64 2.14
CA MET A 340 0.97 -22.49 2.27
C MET A 340 1.40 -21.01 2.29
N GLU A 341 0.67 -20.15 1.57
CA GLU A 341 0.91 -18.71 1.47
C GLU A 341 -0.03 -17.89 2.36
N ASP A 342 -0.70 -18.50 3.33
CA ASP A 342 -1.58 -17.81 4.26
C ASP A 342 -0.78 -16.85 5.17
N GLU A 343 -1.35 -15.67 5.42
CA GLU A 343 -0.66 -14.60 6.16
C GLU A 343 -0.35 -14.98 7.61
N ASN A 344 -1.17 -15.84 8.21
CA ASN A 344 -1.02 -16.31 9.59
C ASN A 344 0.00 -17.44 9.73
N LYS A 345 0.64 -17.88 8.64
CA LYS A 345 1.65 -18.95 8.68
C LYS A 345 3.01 -18.41 9.16
N PRO A 346 3.73 -19.20 10.00
CA PRO A 346 5.02 -18.78 10.55
C PRO A 346 6.05 -18.64 9.43
N ARG A 347 6.60 -17.43 9.25
CA ARG A 347 7.59 -17.17 8.20
C ARG A 347 8.86 -17.98 8.40
N GLY A 348 9.41 -18.50 7.30
CA GLY A 348 10.67 -19.28 7.30
C GLY A 348 10.61 -20.69 7.89
N ALA A 349 9.51 -21.08 8.54
CA ALA A 349 9.36 -22.40 9.15
C ALA A 349 8.59 -23.36 8.24
N TRP A 350 9.10 -23.65 7.03
CA TRP A 350 8.38 -24.41 6.01
C TRP A 350 7.92 -25.80 6.47
N ASP A 351 8.70 -26.52 7.27
CA ASP A 351 8.25 -27.81 7.82
C ASP A 351 7.01 -27.69 8.71
N LYS A 352 6.88 -26.56 9.43
CA LYS A 352 5.70 -26.25 10.23
C LYS A 352 4.53 -25.81 9.34
N ILE A 353 4.77 -24.95 8.35
CA ILE A 353 3.75 -24.53 7.38
C ILE A 353 3.13 -25.75 6.69
N VAL A 354 3.99 -26.62 6.13
CA VAL A 354 3.56 -27.85 5.45
C VAL A 354 2.86 -28.79 6.42
N GLY A 355 3.32 -28.91 7.67
CA GLY A 355 2.63 -29.67 8.71
C GLY A 355 1.25 -29.11 9.13
N MET A 356 1.01 -27.81 8.92
CA MET A 356 -0.30 -27.18 9.16
C MET A 356 -1.25 -27.38 7.98
N CYS A 357 -0.72 -27.42 6.75
CA CYS A 357 -1.51 -27.54 5.52
C CYS A 357 -1.77 -28.98 5.07
N PHE A 358 -0.92 -29.92 5.48
CA PHE A 358 -1.01 -31.32 5.10
C PHE A 358 -0.95 -32.21 6.33
N ARG A 359 -1.71 -33.32 6.35
CA ARG A 359 -1.76 -34.27 7.46
C ARG A 359 -1.62 -35.71 6.96
N GLY A 360 -1.16 -36.59 7.84
CA GLY A 360 -1.07 -38.04 7.56
C GLY A 360 -0.29 -38.36 6.27
N PRO A 361 -0.83 -39.21 5.37
CA PRO A 361 -0.15 -39.59 4.12
C PRO A 361 0.21 -38.40 3.23
N ALA A 362 -0.62 -37.36 3.17
CA ALA A 362 -0.38 -36.17 2.35
C ALA A 362 0.87 -35.40 2.80
N LEU A 363 1.09 -35.28 4.12
CA LEU A 363 2.31 -34.66 4.67
C LEU A 363 3.56 -35.48 4.32
N ALA A 364 3.47 -36.81 4.41
CA ALA A 364 4.57 -37.70 4.06
C ALA A 364 4.93 -37.58 2.56
N GLN A 365 3.93 -37.51 1.68
CA GLN A 365 4.12 -37.30 0.25
C GLN A 365 4.78 -35.95 -0.06
N MET A 366 4.33 -34.86 0.58
CA MET A 366 4.94 -33.53 0.42
C MET A 366 6.42 -33.54 0.83
N LYS A 367 6.75 -34.12 1.98
CA LYS A 367 8.15 -34.24 2.44
C LYS A 367 8.99 -35.12 1.52
N ALA A 368 8.45 -36.24 1.04
CA ALA A 368 9.13 -37.13 0.11
C ALA A 368 9.43 -36.41 -1.23
N CYS A 369 8.45 -35.70 -1.78
CA CYS A 369 8.63 -34.88 -2.98
C CYS A 369 9.65 -33.77 -2.76
N TYR A 370 9.62 -33.09 -1.61
CA TYR A 370 10.59 -32.04 -1.30
C TYR A 370 12.03 -32.56 -1.36
N GLN A 371 12.27 -33.76 -0.80
CA GLN A 371 13.61 -34.35 -0.78
C GLN A 371 14.05 -34.88 -2.15
N LYS A 372 13.14 -35.48 -2.93
CA LYS A 372 13.51 -36.21 -4.17
C LYS A 372 13.35 -35.38 -5.44
N ASP A 373 12.23 -34.68 -5.59
CA ASP A 373 11.76 -34.19 -6.88
C ASP A 373 11.74 -32.66 -6.98
N SER A 374 11.64 -31.95 -5.85
CA SER A 374 11.34 -30.50 -5.84
C SER A 374 12.36 -29.63 -6.58
N ALA A 375 13.64 -30.00 -6.61
CA ALA A 375 14.66 -29.24 -7.35
C ALA A 375 14.40 -29.29 -8.86
N LYS A 376 14.19 -30.50 -9.40
CA LYS A 376 13.86 -30.70 -10.81
C LYS A 376 12.51 -30.07 -11.19
N LEU A 377 11.53 -30.13 -10.29
CA LEU A 377 10.24 -29.47 -10.50
C LEU A 377 10.40 -27.95 -10.57
N LEU A 378 11.16 -27.36 -9.65
CA LEU A 378 11.43 -25.92 -9.64
C LEU A 378 12.21 -25.47 -10.89
N GLU A 379 13.21 -26.23 -11.33
CA GLU A 379 13.93 -25.96 -12.59
C GLU A 379 13.00 -25.86 -13.79
N LYS A 380 12.03 -26.78 -13.90
CA LYS A 380 11.03 -26.73 -14.97
C LYS A 380 10.16 -25.47 -14.92
N PHE A 381 9.84 -24.96 -13.73
CA PHE A 381 9.10 -23.71 -13.61
C PHE A 381 9.98 -22.50 -13.96
N ILE A 382 11.25 -22.51 -13.55
CA ILE A 382 12.25 -21.48 -13.90
C ILE A 382 12.44 -21.39 -15.42
N GLU A 383 12.51 -22.53 -16.14
CA GLU A 383 12.61 -22.55 -17.61
C GLU A 383 11.50 -21.72 -18.27
N THR A 384 10.28 -21.78 -17.73
CA THR A 384 9.18 -20.96 -18.24
C THR A 384 9.27 -19.52 -17.74
N THR A 385 9.50 -19.32 -16.44
CA THR A 385 9.58 -17.96 -15.84
C THR A 385 10.66 -17.11 -16.50
N ASN A 386 11.81 -17.69 -16.89
CA ASN A 386 12.89 -16.96 -17.57
C ASN A 386 12.52 -16.50 -18.99
N THR A 387 11.45 -17.02 -19.59
CA THR A 387 10.96 -16.58 -20.90
C THR A 387 9.94 -15.45 -20.82
N VAL A 388 9.51 -15.09 -19.59
CA VAL A 388 8.48 -14.08 -19.36
C VAL A 388 9.11 -12.90 -18.61
N ASP A 389 8.94 -11.70 -19.14
CA ASP A 389 9.28 -10.48 -18.40
C ASP A 389 8.27 -10.29 -17.26
N THR A 390 8.72 -10.45 -16.02
CA THR A 390 7.88 -10.29 -14.81
C THR A 390 8.32 -9.07 -13.99
N PRO A 391 7.99 -7.84 -14.44
CA PRO A 391 8.41 -6.62 -13.74
C PRO A 391 7.75 -6.45 -12.37
N TRP A 392 6.68 -7.19 -12.06
CA TRP A 392 6.06 -7.28 -10.74
C TRP A 392 5.49 -8.68 -10.49
N LEU A 393 5.23 -9.00 -9.22
CA LEU A 393 4.60 -10.25 -8.80
C LEU A 393 3.41 -9.96 -7.87
N PRO A 394 2.31 -10.73 -7.94
CA PRO A 394 2.09 -11.84 -8.86
C PRO A 394 1.85 -11.33 -10.29
N HIS A 395 2.57 -11.91 -11.25
CA HIS A 395 2.39 -11.62 -12.66
C HIS A 395 1.31 -12.55 -13.20
N THR A 396 0.20 -11.98 -13.66
CA THR A 396 -0.96 -12.73 -14.12
C THR A 396 -1.24 -12.40 -15.57
N THR A 397 -1.43 -13.43 -16.40
CA THR A 397 -1.90 -13.24 -17.78
C THR A 397 -3.12 -14.12 -18.07
N VAL A 398 -4.03 -13.58 -18.87
CA VAL A 398 -5.20 -14.27 -19.41
C VAL A 398 -5.07 -14.29 -20.94
N ASP A 399 -4.88 -15.47 -21.52
CA ASP A 399 -4.51 -15.66 -22.94
C ASP A 399 -3.37 -14.74 -23.40
N GLY A 400 -2.33 -14.62 -22.56
CA GLY A 400 -1.16 -13.76 -22.81
C GLY A 400 -1.39 -12.27 -22.55
N THR A 401 -2.62 -11.83 -22.26
CA THR A 401 -2.89 -10.44 -21.86
C THR A 401 -2.54 -10.26 -20.39
N ILE A 402 -1.57 -9.40 -20.11
CA ILE A 402 -1.16 -9.07 -18.74
C ILE A 402 -2.32 -8.36 -18.01
N LEU A 403 -2.62 -8.82 -16.81
CA LEU A 403 -3.56 -8.18 -15.91
C LEU A 403 -2.82 -7.44 -14.79
N GLY A 404 -3.42 -6.33 -14.39
CA GLY A 404 -2.92 -5.53 -13.28
C GLY A 404 -1.67 -4.73 -13.63
N SER A 405 -1.07 -4.20 -12.57
CA SER A 405 0.15 -3.40 -12.63
C SER A 405 0.92 -3.58 -11.33
N PRO A 406 2.20 -3.14 -11.26
CA PRO A 406 2.92 -3.09 -9.99
C PRO A 406 2.20 -2.24 -8.93
N THR A 407 1.31 -1.34 -9.36
CA THR A 407 0.63 -0.40 -8.48
C THR A 407 -0.71 -0.88 -7.97
N GLU A 408 -1.47 -1.60 -8.80
CA GLU A 408 -2.86 -2.00 -8.50
C GLU A 408 -3.00 -3.49 -8.18
N GLY A 409 -1.99 -4.30 -8.50
CA GLY A 409 -2.09 -5.76 -8.41
C GLY A 409 -3.21 -6.29 -9.31
N VAL A 410 -3.79 -7.43 -8.95
CA VAL A 410 -4.89 -8.04 -9.69
C VAL A 410 -6.03 -8.32 -8.72
N SER A 411 -7.11 -7.55 -8.80
CA SER A 411 -8.31 -7.75 -7.98
C SER A 411 -9.19 -8.88 -8.52
N TYR A 412 -10.13 -9.34 -7.69
CA TYR A 412 -11.11 -10.35 -8.11
C TYR A 412 -11.93 -9.87 -9.31
N ASP A 413 -12.40 -8.62 -9.29
CA ASP A 413 -13.17 -8.03 -10.39
C ASP A 413 -12.33 -7.91 -11.66
N MET A 414 -11.05 -7.53 -11.55
CA MET A 414 -10.15 -7.44 -12.70
C MET A 414 -9.87 -8.82 -13.29
N LEU A 415 -9.60 -9.82 -12.46
CA LEU A 415 -9.34 -11.20 -12.88
C LEU A 415 -10.56 -11.82 -13.56
N THR A 416 -11.72 -11.73 -12.94
CA THR A 416 -12.98 -12.25 -13.49
C THR A 416 -13.35 -11.53 -14.79
N LEU A 417 -13.27 -10.20 -14.84
CA LEU A 417 -13.54 -9.45 -16.07
C LEU A 417 -12.57 -9.81 -17.19
N GLY A 418 -11.28 -9.97 -16.88
CA GLY A 418 -10.26 -10.41 -17.84
C GLY A 418 -10.61 -11.77 -18.45
N ILE A 419 -10.99 -12.73 -17.61
CA ILE A 419 -11.44 -14.06 -18.05
C ILE A 419 -12.71 -13.95 -18.90
N CYS A 420 -13.69 -13.16 -18.47
CA CYS A 420 -14.96 -12.99 -19.18
C CYS A 420 -14.80 -12.32 -20.56
N ASN A 421 -13.82 -11.42 -20.70
CA ASN A 421 -13.49 -10.76 -21.97
C ASN A 421 -12.72 -11.69 -22.90
N ALA A 422 -11.85 -12.54 -22.36
CA ALA A 422 -11.12 -13.54 -23.14
C ALA A 422 -12.04 -14.70 -23.62
N TYR A 423 -13.12 -14.99 -22.89
CA TYR A 423 -14.00 -16.11 -23.19
C TYR A 423 -14.79 -15.94 -24.50
N LYS A 424 -14.48 -16.81 -25.47
CA LYS A 424 -15.15 -16.90 -26.78
C LYS A 424 -16.00 -18.15 -26.97
N GLY A 425 -16.20 -18.92 -25.90
CA GLY A 425 -16.94 -20.19 -25.94
C GLY A 425 -18.46 -20.04 -25.85
N PRO A 426 -19.19 -21.17 -25.75
CA PRO A 426 -20.65 -21.20 -25.68
C PRO A 426 -21.23 -20.36 -24.51
N ARG A 427 -22.30 -19.61 -24.77
CA ARG A 427 -22.95 -18.75 -23.74
C ARG A 427 -23.40 -19.50 -22.49
N ASN A 428 -23.86 -20.74 -22.62
CA ASN A 428 -24.31 -21.56 -21.49
C ASN A 428 -23.18 -22.01 -20.56
N LYS A 429 -21.92 -21.82 -20.96
CA LYS A 429 -20.72 -22.11 -20.15
C LYS A 429 -20.01 -20.84 -19.68
N ARG A 430 -20.55 -19.65 -19.99
CA ARG A 430 -20.01 -18.37 -19.50
C ARG A 430 -20.35 -18.24 -18.00
N PRO A 431 -19.37 -18.02 -17.12
CA PRO A 431 -19.62 -17.87 -15.68
C PRO A 431 -20.63 -16.77 -15.38
N ARG A 432 -21.45 -16.98 -14.35
CA ARG A 432 -22.47 -16.02 -13.89
C ARG A 432 -21.89 -14.71 -13.36
N ALA A 433 -20.66 -14.75 -12.86
CA ALA A 433 -19.92 -13.55 -12.47
C ALA A 433 -19.57 -12.65 -13.67
N CYS A 434 -19.68 -13.14 -14.91
CA CYS A 434 -19.42 -12.33 -16.09
C CYS A 434 -20.53 -11.31 -16.34
N PRO A 435 -20.20 -10.06 -16.75
CA PRO A 435 -21.20 -9.08 -17.15
C PRO A 435 -22.09 -9.62 -18.30
N PRO A 436 -23.38 -9.21 -18.34
CA PRO A 436 -24.29 -9.56 -19.44
C PRO A 436 -23.72 -9.13 -20.79
N LEU A 437 -23.97 -9.93 -21.83
CA LEU A 437 -23.58 -9.52 -23.17
C LEU A 437 -24.54 -8.41 -23.66
N PRO A 438 -24.06 -7.44 -24.47
CA PRO A 438 -24.90 -6.35 -24.99
C PRO A 438 -26.20 -6.81 -25.68
N ALA A 439 -26.16 -8.01 -26.29
CA ALA A 439 -27.34 -8.63 -26.91
C ALA A 439 -28.43 -9.05 -25.92
N ASP A 440 -28.09 -9.30 -24.65
CA ASP A 440 -29.03 -9.74 -23.62
C ASP A 440 -29.71 -8.54 -22.90
N VAL A 441 -29.09 -7.35 -22.98
CA VAL A 441 -29.63 -6.08 -22.43
C VAL A 441 -30.75 -5.51 -23.31
N LEU A 442 -30.75 -5.81 -24.62
CA LEU A 442 -31.78 -5.35 -25.55
C LEU A 442 -33.10 -6.12 -25.45
N THR A 443 -33.15 -7.21 -24.69
CA THR A 443 -34.35 -8.06 -24.55
C THR A 443 -35.16 -7.83 -23.26
N THR A 444 -34.72 -6.94 -22.35
CA THR A 444 -35.35 -6.80 -21.02
C THR A 444 -35.92 -5.42 -20.69
N VAL A 445 -36.06 -4.50 -21.65
CA VAL A 445 -36.79 -3.25 -21.44
C VAL A 445 -38.18 -3.31 -22.09
N PRO A 446 -39.26 -3.67 -21.36
CA PRO A 446 -40.61 -3.30 -21.77
C PRO A 446 -40.77 -1.77 -21.66
N PRO A 447 -41.57 -1.13 -22.53
CA PRO A 447 -41.73 0.31 -22.53
C PRO A 447 -42.57 0.73 -21.32
N THR A 448 -41.95 1.24 -20.27
CA THR A 448 -42.69 1.83 -19.15
C THR A 448 -42.88 3.32 -19.38
N THR A 449 -44.10 3.67 -19.80
CA THR A 449 -44.62 5.03 -19.87
C THR A 449 -44.50 5.72 -18.51
N THR A 450 -43.98 6.94 -18.53
CA THR A 450 -43.81 7.83 -17.39
C THR A 450 -45.13 8.10 -16.66
N THR A 451 -45.11 8.05 -15.32
CA THR A 451 -46.00 8.87 -14.49
C THR A 451 -45.23 9.35 -13.26
N VAL A 452 -44.95 10.65 -13.23
CA VAL A 452 -44.36 11.34 -12.09
C VAL A 452 -45.43 11.49 -11.01
N ARG A 453 -45.20 10.98 -9.80
CA ARG A 453 -45.95 11.36 -8.59
C ARG A 453 -45.01 12.11 -7.63
N PRO A 454 -45.49 13.19 -6.98
CA PRO A 454 -44.66 13.98 -6.07
C PRO A 454 -44.41 13.25 -4.75
N ALA A 455 -43.23 13.53 -4.17
CA ALA A 455 -42.76 13.02 -2.90
C ALA A 455 -43.73 13.36 -1.75
N LEU A 456 -44.07 12.36 -0.94
CA LEU A 456 -44.75 12.53 0.33
C LEU A 456 -43.85 12.04 1.46
N ALA A 457 -43.87 12.84 2.53
CA ALA A 457 -42.97 12.83 3.66
C ALA A 457 -42.96 11.53 4.47
N ALA A 458 -41.80 11.31 5.10
CA ALA A 458 -41.56 10.25 6.08
C ALA A 458 -42.60 10.25 7.20
N ALA A 459 -43.06 9.06 7.59
CA ALA A 459 -43.85 8.84 8.79
C ALA A 459 -43.18 7.81 9.71
N ALA A 460 -43.37 8.07 11.00
CA ALA A 460 -42.68 7.57 12.17
C ALA A 460 -42.62 6.05 12.39
N VAL A 461 -41.55 5.66 13.07
CA VAL A 461 -41.34 4.37 13.75
C VAL A 461 -42.24 4.29 14.99
N ASN A 462 -42.96 3.19 15.15
CA ASN A 462 -43.58 2.80 16.42
C ASN A 462 -42.73 1.70 17.08
N ASN A 463 -42.15 2.03 18.23
CA ASN A 463 -41.54 1.11 19.18
C ASN A 463 -42.63 0.61 20.14
N ASN A 464 -42.78 -0.70 20.28
CA ASN A 464 -43.33 -1.36 21.46
C ASN A 464 -42.76 -2.78 21.46
N ASP A 465 -41.91 -3.10 22.43
CA ASP A 465 -42.10 -4.25 23.33
C ASP A 465 -41.00 -4.29 24.39
N GLU A 466 -41.41 -4.81 25.54
CA GLU A 466 -40.96 -4.49 26.90
C GLU A 466 -39.68 -5.19 27.36
N ASP A 467 -39.03 -4.56 28.34
CA ASP A 467 -37.84 -4.99 29.07
C ASP A 467 -38.05 -6.33 29.82
N ASP A 468 -37.23 -7.34 29.54
CA ASP A 468 -36.90 -8.39 30.52
C ASP A 468 -35.51 -8.11 31.10
N LYS A 469 -35.51 -7.72 32.38
CA LYS A 469 -34.30 -7.35 33.12
C LYS A 469 -33.68 -8.62 33.70
N ASN A 470 -32.46 -8.90 33.24
CA ASN A 470 -31.38 -9.66 33.89
C ASN A 470 -30.80 -10.82 33.05
N ALA A 471 -30.36 -10.51 31.82
CA ALA A 471 -29.50 -11.38 31.02
C ALA A 471 -28.14 -10.69 30.75
N PRO A 472 -27.01 -11.42 30.73
CA PRO A 472 -25.71 -10.83 30.43
C PRO A 472 -25.72 -10.20 29.04
N VAL A 473 -25.27 -8.95 28.95
CA VAL A 473 -25.10 -8.20 27.71
C VAL A 473 -24.24 -9.01 26.76
N ARG A 474 -24.87 -9.52 25.69
CA ARG A 474 -24.21 -10.26 24.61
C ARG A 474 -23.50 -9.25 23.71
N PRO A 475 -22.21 -9.42 23.39
CA PRO A 475 -21.55 -8.63 22.35
C PRO A 475 -22.22 -8.91 21.00
N CYS A 476 -22.29 -7.88 20.16
CA CYS A 476 -22.86 -7.91 18.82
C CYS A 476 -22.39 -9.15 18.03
N ILE A 477 -23.32 -10.04 17.70
CA ILE A 477 -23.08 -11.17 16.80
C ILE A 477 -23.37 -10.67 15.38
N ASN A 478 -22.32 -10.37 14.61
CA ASN A 478 -22.42 -10.34 13.16
C ASN A 478 -22.13 -11.75 12.63
N HIS A 479 -23.12 -12.32 11.96
CA HIS A 479 -23.10 -13.69 11.48
C HIS A 479 -22.58 -13.76 10.04
N GLU A 480 -21.31 -13.41 9.83
CA GLU A 480 -20.55 -13.73 8.61
C GLU A 480 -19.08 -14.01 9.00
N LYS A 481 -18.84 -15.31 9.23
CA LYS A 481 -17.61 -16.07 9.61
C LYS A 481 -16.29 -15.42 9.13
N GLY A 482 -15.23 -15.22 9.90
CA GLY A 482 -14.92 -15.51 11.30
C GLY A 482 -13.43 -15.18 11.53
N PHE A 483 -13.15 -14.12 12.28
CA PHE A 483 -11.82 -13.83 12.83
C PHE A 483 -12.00 -13.50 14.31
N VAL A 484 -11.60 -14.44 15.15
CA VAL A 484 -11.26 -14.16 16.55
C VAL A 484 -9.74 -14.05 16.56
N TYR A 485 -9.22 -12.87 16.82
CA TYR A 485 -7.79 -12.70 17.07
C TYR A 485 -7.49 -13.25 18.46
N GLU A 486 -6.60 -14.23 18.54
CA GLU A 486 -5.86 -14.53 19.76
C GLU A 486 -4.47 -13.91 19.62
N ASP A 487 -4.10 -13.10 20.61
CA ASP A 487 -2.81 -12.41 20.67
C ASP A 487 -1.62 -13.38 20.64
N ALA A 488 -0.49 -12.87 20.16
CA ALA A 488 0.78 -13.60 20.15
C ALA A 488 1.17 -14.08 21.56
N PRO A 489 1.84 -15.24 21.69
CA PRO A 489 2.14 -15.86 22.97
C PRO A 489 3.25 -15.07 23.68
N ASP A 490 2.85 -14.03 24.40
CA ASP A 490 3.53 -13.41 25.56
C ASP A 490 2.75 -12.21 26.15
N ILE A 491 1.55 -11.90 25.64
CA ILE A 491 0.72 -10.77 26.11
C ILE A 491 -0.44 -11.34 26.93
N GLY A 492 -0.37 -11.29 28.27
CA GLY A 492 -1.44 -11.90 29.09
C GLY A 492 -1.22 -12.07 30.60
N LYS A 493 -0.44 -11.22 31.28
CA LYS A 493 -0.41 -11.21 32.76
C LYS A 493 -1.05 -9.95 33.33
N ARG A 494 -2.34 -10.12 33.68
CA ARG A 494 -3.27 -9.30 34.47
C ARG A 494 -2.77 -7.99 35.12
N GLY A 495 -3.57 -6.94 34.90
CA GLY A 495 -3.74 -5.79 35.79
C GLY A 495 -5.14 -5.18 35.66
N LEU A 496 -6.17 -5.86 36.18
CA LEU A 496 -7.51 -5.28 36.32
C LEU A 496 -7.46 -4.11 37.31
N ARG A 497 -7.74 -2.88 36.87
CA ARG A 497 -8.20 -1.80 37.75
C ARG A 497 -9.66 -1.48 37.44
N LYS A 498 -10.52 -1.82 38.41
CA LYS A 498 -11.90 -1.35 38.52
C LYS A 498 -11.89 0.16 38.78
N GLY A 499 -12.60 0.93 37.97
CA GLY A 499 -12.94 2.33 38.21
C GLY A 499 -14.25 2.63 37.51
N ALA A 500 -15.26 3.08 38.26
CA ALA A 500 -16.64 3.22 37.83
C ALA A 500 -16.82 4.23 36.66
N GLU A 501 -17.60 3.83 35.66
CA GLU A 501 -18.08 4.70 34.59
C GLU A 501 -19.05 5.75 35.17
N GLN A 502 -18.73 7.02 34.96
CA GLN A 502 -19.68 8.13 35.02
C GLN A 502 -19.86 8.64 33.59
N PRO A 503 -21.09 8.92 33.12
CA PRO A 503 -21.32 9.38 31.76
C PRO A 503 -20.85 10.84 31.62
N VAL A 504 -19.79 11.06 30.83
CA VAL A 504 -19.35 12.42 30.45
C VAL A 504 -20.10 12.85 29.20
N LYS A 505 -20.89 13.92 29.32
CA LYS A 505 -21.50 14.65 28.19
C LYS A 505 -20.39 15.19 27.27
N LEU A 506 -20.43 14.84 25.99
CA LEU A 506 -19.69 15.58 24.95
C LEU A 506 -20.23 17.01 24.88
N GLN A 507 -19.43 17.97 25.34
CA GLN A 507 -19.55 19.37 24.94
C GLN A 507 -18.45 19.65 23.91
N VAL A 508 -18.86 19.91 22.68
CA VAL A 508 -17.98 20.47 21.66
C VAL A 508 -17.69 21.92 22.05
N ALA A 509 -16.54 22.16 22.65
CA ALA A 509 -16.01 23.50 22.80
C ALA A 509 -15.29 23.88 21.50
N VAL A 510 -15.91 24.78 20.73
CA VAL A 510 -15.22 25.54 19.69
C VAL A 510 -14.21 26.45 20.40
N PRO A 511 -12.89 26.34 20.16
CA PRO A 511 -11.96 27.32 20.71
C PRO A 511 -12.20 28.68 20.03
N PRO A 512 -12.21 29.80 20.76
CA PRO A 512 -12.26 31.11 20.14
C PRO A 512 -10.98 31.31 19.33
N ALA A 513 -11.14 31.89 18.13
CA ALA A 513 -10.05 32.30 17.27
C ALA A 513 -9.02 33.08 18.11
N SER A 514 -7.79 32.58 18.18
CA SER A 514 -6.67 33.31 18.77
C SER A 514 -6.38 34.51 17.88
N SER A 515 -6.90 35.67 18.27
CA SER A 515 -6.56 36.98 17.73
C SER A 515 -5.14 37.35 18.15
N LEU A 516 -4.14 36.81 17.44
CA LEU A 516 -2.74 37.24 17.54
C LEU A 516 -2.24 37.88 16.23
N VAL A 517 -3.15 38.36 15.40
CA VAL A 517 -2.82 39.05 14.14
C VAL A 517 -3.58 40.37 14.03
N THR A 518 -3.46 41.26 15.02
CA THR A 518 -3.73 42.70 14.84
C THR A 518 -3.01 43.50 15.93
N SER A 519 -1.68 43.58 15.87
CA SER A 519 -0.93 44.61 16.60
C SER A 519 -0.04 45.36 15.61
N PRO A 520 -0.39 46.60 15.20
CA PRO A 520 0.38 47.36 14.21
C PRO A 520 1.77 47.81 14.72
N LEU A 521 2.12 47.45 15.96
CA LEU A 521 3.37 47.81 16.63
C LEU A 521 4.44 46.71 16.63
N LEU A 522 4.10 45.48 16.24
CA LEU A 522 5.05 44.35 16.27
C LEU A 522 6.12 44.45 15.16
N VAL A 523 5.74 44.97 13.99
CA VAL A 523 6.65 45.19 12.86
C VAL A 523 7.64 46.35 13.12
N PRO A 524 7.21 47.52 13.65
CA PRO A 524 8.13 48.59 14.08
C PRO A 524 9.10 48.17 15.19
N VAL A 525 8.67 47.35 16.16
CA VAL A 525 9.51 46.92 17.29
C VAL A 525 10.58 45.93 16.85
N LEU A 526 10.26 45.00 15.94
CA LEU A 526 11.24 44.09 15.33
C LEU A 526 12.24 44.84 14.42
N LEU A 527 11.78 45.89 13.71
CA LEU A 527 12.64 46.78 12.93
C LEU A 527 13.59 47.60 13.81
N LEU A 528 13.12 48.15 14.92
CA LEU A 528 13.96 48.90 15.87
C LEU A 528 14.98 47.99 16.57
N GLY A 529 14.59 46.77 16.96
CA GLY A 529 15.51 45.80 17.58
C GLY A 529 16.63 45.35 16.64
N THR A 530 16.32 45.16 15.35
CA THR A 530 17.32 44.79 14.33
C THR A 530 18.23 45.95 13.94
N ILE A 531 17.70 47.18 13.84
CA ILE A 531 18.52 48.39 13.64
C ILE A 531 19.48 48.59 14.81
N LEU A 532 19.02 48.44 16.05
CA LEU A 532 19.86 48.58 17.24
C LEU A 532 20.96 47.50 17.30
N PHE A 533 20.65 46.25 16.92
CA PHE A 533 21.63 45.17 16.87
C PHE A 533 22.73 45.40 15.81
N ILE A 534 22.36 45.95 14.65
CA ILE A 534 23.29 46.29 13.57
C ILE A 534 24.20 47.47 13.99
N VAL A 535 23.64 48.52 14.59
CA VAL A 535 24.44 49.66 15.08
C VAL A 535 25.45 49.22 16.15
N VAL A 536 25.05 48.37 17.09
CA VAL A 536 25.96 47.85 18.14
C VAL A 536 27.07 46.94 17.57
N ARG A 537 26.78 46.15 16.52
CA ARG A 537 27.77 45.28 15.88
C ARG A 537 28.78 46.05 15.02
N PHE A 538 28.38 47.16 14.38
CA PHE A 538 29.25 47.92 13.48
C PHE A 538 29.95 49.12 14.12
N SER A 539 29.56 49.56 15.32
CA SER A 539 30.33 50.56 16.09
C SER A 539 31.56 50.00 16.81
N LYS A 540 31.75 48.67 16.88
CA LYS A 540 32.88 48.04 17.60
C LYS A 540 34.14 47.77 16.77
N THR A 541 34.14 48.06 15.46
CA THR A 541 35.27 47.73 14.57
C THR A 541 36.11 48.93 14.11
N SER A 542 36.01 50.09 14.75
CA SER A 542 36.81 51.26 14.41
C SER A 542 37.61 51.81 15.59
N GLU A 543 38.49 51.00 16.17
CA GLU A 543 39.62 51.53 16.94
C GLU A 543 40.75 50.48 16.98
N LYS A 544 41.67 50.61 16.01
CA LYS A 544 43.14 50.44 16.14
C LYS A 544 43.78 50.15 14.79
N LYS A 545 44.22 51.22 14.12
CA LYS A 545 45.47 51.25 13.37
C LYS A 545 45.88 52.71 13.22
N ASP A 546 46.85 53.10 14.04
CA ASP A 546 47.93 54.06 13.74
C ASP A 546 48.64 54.41 15.05
N MET A 547 49.71 53.65 15.36
CA MET A 547 51.08 54.11 15.60
C MET A 547 51.96 52.92 16.00
#